data_AF-A0A4P5YTK2-F1
#
_entry.id   AF-A0A4P5YTK2-F1
#
_cell.length_a   1.000
_cell.length_b   1.000
_cell.length_c   1.000
_cell.angle_alpha   90.00
_cell.angle_beta   90.00
_cell.angle_gamma   90.00
#
_symmetry.space_group_name_H-M   'P 1'
#
loop_
_entity.id
_entity.type
_entity.pdbx_description
1 polymer ?
#
loop_
_entity_poly.entity_id
_entity_poly.type
_entity_poly.pdbx_seq_one_letter_code
_entity_poly.pdbx_strand_id
1 'polypeptide(L)'
;MPPAYSLLPALLLLFSNVWLHAAEITGEVVNPTKQFGKDMNYRLAGDATFGWMTGAQGGAIDLNGHALIVETGGGNRTIFSGAFSGVGSVEWRGGRVPQVAPSILAGTAPNTFKGRFTLVNGVLDLDKSAGVDAIPGDFIIGAKGDAMAKLNRAHQINDAAHVTLGGTGVSSLDLHGHDEKFASLTLATHGVISMGETPATLLIGDSSGCPWNLTKTLTIRGFKPGRDKVIFGKDAKGLSAPQLARVGFASPTGLPEGLYTAQIGADGQLAPGTVVKAAQPPFDVSAEAVAARKRLYDVPGLVALAAADSPLRDGMTVAFFGDSITWQNGFVGLIDKALKTSDGAKGRSVKLVNRGINGGGVLQIRDGSTNSAYPGSSAQKSFATVIAAEKADVAVVFIGINDVWWRKTEPEVFEKALHELHTAAKAVRTRLVLATLTVRGELPDGKNSDDAKIEQFAELTRKVAAATRTTLVDLRRAYLAYLRNHNAELRVDGSLYFVPAGVLTYDGVHPTGRGNELLANLISDGIIRALRAP
;
A
#
# COMPACT_ATOMS: atom_id res chain seq x y z
N MET A 1 81.89 1.95 26.02
CA MET A 1 81.72 3.26 25.35
C MET A 1 80.88 3.05 24.09
N PRO A 2 79.99 4.01 23.74
CA PRO A 2 78.72 3.83 22.99
C PRO A 2 78.90 4.04 21.47
N PRO A 3 77.85 4.09 20.60
CA PRO A 3 76.41 3.92 20.84
C PRO A 3 75.67 2.92 19.93
N ALA A 4 74.47 2.57 20.40
CA ALA A 4 73.38 1.95 19.65
C ALA A 4 72.76 2.95 18.67
N TYR A 5 72.46 2.49 17.44
CA TYR A 5 71.58 3.20 16.51
C TYR A 5 70.23 2.50 16.44
N SER A 6 69.19 3.25 16.78
CA SER A 6 67.79 2.89 16.68
C SER A 6 67.35 2.80 15.22
N LEU A 7 66.77 1.66 14.82
CA LEU A 7 65.88 1.60 13.68
C LEU A 7 64.45 1.89 14.18
N LEU A 8 63.97 3.12 13.96
CA LEU A 8 62.54 3.41 13.97
C LEU A 8 61.87 2.60 12.84
N PRO A 9 60.72 1.93 13.07
CA PRO A 9 59.91 1.47 11.96
C PRO A 9 59.19 2.67 11.34
N ALA A 10 59.35 2.83 10.03
CA ALA A 10 58.52 3.67 9.20
C ALA A 10 57.07 3.15 9.25
N LEU A 11 56.29 3.67 10.19
CA LEU A 11 54.86 3.43 10.30
C LEU A 11 54.12 4.76 10.44
N LEU A 12 54.27 5.63 9.44
CA LEU A 12 53.44 6.82 9.31
C LEU A 12 53.52 7.29 7.86
N LEU A 13 52.64 6.79 6.97
CA LEU A 13 52.23 7.40 5.67
C LEU A 13 51.52 6.39 4.72
N LEU A 14 50.52 5.65 5.21
CA LEU A 14 49.64 4.87 4.31
C LEU A 14 48.15 5.23 4.42
N PHE A 15 47.79 6.28 5.16
CA PHE A 15 46.39 6.76 5.24
C PHE A 15 46.07 7.99 4.38
N SER A 16 46.99 8.51 3.56
CA SER A 16 46.78 9.79 2.86
C SER A 16 46.51 9.71 1.35
N ASN A 17 46.57 8.54 0.70
CA ASN A 17 46.50 8.49 -0.78
C ASN A 17 45.12 8.17 -1.38
N VAL A 18 44.10 7.81 -0.57
CA VAL A 18 42.74 7.50 -1.11
C VAL A 18 41.95 8.77 -1.45
N TRP A 19 42.30 9.91 -0.83
CA TRP A 19 41.56 11.17 -0.95
C TRP A 19 42.15 12.16 -1.97
N LEU A 20 43.33 11.87 -2.55
CA LEU A 20 44.02 12.78 -3.47
C LEU A 20 43.22 13.08 -4.77
N HIS A 21 42.16 12.31 -5.03
CA HIS A 21 41.28 12.44 -6.19
C HIS A 21 39.79 12.49 -5.82
N ALA A 22 39.44 12.81 -4.57
CA ALA A 22 38.04 12.91 -4.18
C ALA A 22 37.43 14.25 -4.60
N ALA A 23 36.21 14.23 -5.11
CA ALA A 23 35.45 15.44 -5.40
C ALA A 23 34.87 16.01 -4.09
N GLU A 24 35.08 17.31 -3.84
CA GLU A 24 34.39 18.00 -2.75
C GLU A 24 32.95 18.34 -3.15
N ILE A 25 31.99 17.97 -2.31
CA ILE A 25 30.56 18.18 -2.58
C ILE A 25 29.85 18.86 -1.41
N THR A 26 28.85 19.67 -1.73
CA THR A 26 27.95 20.36 -0.80
C THR A 26 26.67 20.73 -1.56
N GLY A 27 25.56 20.94 -0.85
CA GLY A 27 24.28 21.26 -1.48
C GLY A 27 23.70 20.09 -2.27
N GLU A 28 22.97 20.37 -3.36
CA GLU A 28 22.30 19.34 -4.14
C GLU A 28 23.17 18.84 -5.30
N VAL A 29 23.40 17.53 -5.33
CA VAL A 29 24.04 16.80 -6.42
C VAL A 29 23.06 15.78 -6.97
N VAL A 30 22.30 16.19 -8.00
CA VAL A 30 21.26 15.37 -8.62
C VAL A 30 21.87 14.12 -9.26
N ASN A 31 22.64 14.28 -10.35
CA ASN A 31 23.17 13.16 -11.13
C ASN A 31 24.71 13.03 -10.98
N PRO A 32 25.19 12.52 -9.84
CA PRO A 32 26.62 12.43 -9.53
C PRO A 32 27.36 11.52 -10.49
N THR A 33 26.74 10.43 -10.93
CA THR A 33 27.35 9.51 -11.89
C THR A 33 27.61 10.17 -13.24
N LYS A 34 26.68 11.01 -13.72
CA LYS A 34 26.88 11.81 -14.94
C LYS A 34 27.90 12.93 -14.74
N GLN A 35 27.89 13.56 -13.57
CA GLN A 35 28.73 14.73 -13.28
C GLN A 35 30.19 14.37 -13.00
N PHE A 36 30.43 13.27 -12.29
CA PHE A 36 31.75 12.92 -11.77
C PHE A 36 32.21 11.49 -12.13
N GLY A 37 31.31 10.65 -12.63
CA GLY A 37 31.58 9.24 -12.91
C GLY A 37 31.16 8.30 -11.77
N LYS A 38 30.92 7.04 -12.13
CA LYS A 38 30.34 6.01 -11.23
C LYS A 38 31.25 5.58 -10.08
N ASP A 39 32.56 5.78 -10.18
CA ASP A 39 33.54 5.29 -9.20
C ASP A 39 34.25 6.44 -8.46
N MET A 40 33.78 7.68 -8.62
CA MET A 40 34.37 8.85 -7.99
C MET A 40 34.19 8.81 -6.47
N ASN A 41 35.28 9.00 -5.72
CA ASN A 41 35.24 9.22 -4.27
C ASN A 41 34.83 10.66 -3.96
N TYR A 42 34.16 10.88 -2.83
CA TYR A 42 33.66 12.19 -2.44
C TYR A 42 34.04 12.55 -1.01
N ARG A 43 34.30 13.83 -0.76
CA ARG A 43 34.42 14.40 0.59
C ARG A 43 33.36 15.48 0.74
N LEU A 44 32.58 15.46 1.82
CA LEU A 44 31.64 16.54 2.08
C LEU A 44 32.39 17.82 2.51
N ALA A 45 32.09 18.93 1.86
CA ALA A 45 32.51 20.29 2.26
C ALA A 45 31.38 21.07 2.96
N GLY A 46 30.20 20.46 3.03
CA GLY A 46 28.98 20.95 3.67
C GLY A 46 27.89 19.88 3.59
N ASP A 47 26.73 20.13 4.19
CA ASP A 47 25.59 19.22 4.09
C ASP A 47 25.19 19.03 2.62
N ALA A 48 24.91 17.79 2.22
CA ALA A 48 24.68 17.45 0.82
C ALA A 48 23.44 16.57 0.63
N THR A 49 22.67 16.85 -0.42
CA THR A 49 21.68 15.93 -0.99
C THR A 49 22.25 15.28 -2.23
N PHE A 50 22.17 13.96 -2.32
CA PHE A 50 22.85 13.16 -3.31
C PHE A 50 21.92 12.01 -3.74
N GLY A 51 21.88 11.61 -5.01
CA GLY A 51 21.23 10.34 -5.38
C GLY A 51 20.21 10.38 -6.51
N TRP A 52 19.53 11.50 -6.75
CA TRP A 52 18.42 11.55 -7.71
C TRP A 52 18.90 11.39 -9.17
N MET A 53 18.53 10.30 -9.86
CA MET A 53 19.06 9.93 -11.19
C MET A 53 20.48 9.33 -11.18
N THR A 54 20.98 8.87 -10.02
CA THR A 54 22.29 8.19 -9.91
C THR A 54 22.31 6.83 -10.61
N GLY A 55 21.27 6.02 -10.39
CA GLY A 55 21.26 4.63 -10.85
C GLY A 55 22.19 3.73 -10.03
N ALA A 56 23.52 3.89 -10.19
CA ALA A 56 24.52 3.17 -9.42
C ALA A 56 25.80 4.01 -9.19
N GLN A 57 26.30 4.02 -7.95
CA GLN A 57 27.54 4.69 -7.55
C GLN A 57 28.40 3.77 -6.68
N GLY A 58 29.70 3.70 -6.96
CA GLY A 58 30.67 2.83 -6.30
C GLY A 58 31.74 3.53 -5.48
N GLY A 59 31.98 4.83 -5.69
CA GLY A 59 32.99 5.55 -4.92
C GLY A 59 32.57 5.81 -3.47
N ALA A 60 33.56 5.86 -2.58
CA ALA A 60 33.39 6.09 -1.15
C ALA A 60 33.04 7.56 -0.85
N ILE A 61 32.38 7.81 0.29
CA ILE A 61 32.04 9.16 0.76
C ILE A 61 32.58 9.36 2.18
N ASP A 62 33.45 10.36 2.38
CA ASP A 62 33.78 10.88 3.71
C ASP A 62 32.82 12.00 4.09
N LEU A 63 32.07 11.77 5.17
CA LEU A 63 31.09 12.70 5.70
C LEU A 63 31.72 13.98 6.26
N ASN A 64 33.00 13.95 6.69
CA ASN A 64 33.76 15.14 7.11
C ASN A 64 33.02 16.14 8.05
N GLY A 65 32.20 15.63 8.97
CA GLY A 65 31.44 16.42 9.93
C GLY A 65 30.04 16.87 9.48
N HIS A 66 29.57 16.46 8.30
CA HIS A 66 28.36 16.95 7.65
C HIS A 66 27.27 15.89 7.51
N ALA A 67 26.04 16.34 7.18
CA ALA A 67 24.92 15.47 6.86
C ALA A 67 24.89 15.08 5.38
N LEU A 68 24.70 13.80 5.10
CA LEU A 68 24.42 13.26 3.77
C LEU A 68 22.96 12.82 3.68
N ILE A 69 22.22 13.35 2.71
CA ILE A 69 20.90 12.85 2.34
C ILE A 69 21.04 12.08 1.03
N VAL A 70 20.76 10.78 1.06
CA VAL A 70 20.59 9.96 -0.14
C VAL A 70 19.13 10.03 -0.58
N GLU A 71 18.83 10.76 -1.65
CA GLU A 71 17.49 10.98 -2.20
C GLU A 71 17.26 10.13 -3.45
N THR A 72 16.28 9.22 -3.39
CA THR A 72 15.89 8.37 -4.53
C THR A 72 14.88 9.05 -5.45
N GLY A 73 14.39 10.24 -5.07
CA GLY A 73 13.34 11.06 -5.71
C GLY A 73 12.03 10.30 -5.94
N GLY A 74 11.52 9.72 -4.86
CA GLY A 74 10.27 8.98 -4.88
C GLY A 74 10.42 7.49 -5.23
N GLY A 75 11.62 6.93 -5.03
CA GLY A 75 11.87 5.49 -5.15
C GLY A 75 12.35 5.04 -6.52
N ASN A 76 13.10 5.89 -7.24
CA ASN A 76 13.83 5.46 -8.42
C ASN A 76 15.00 4.53 -8.05
N ARG A 77 15.52 3.84 -9.07
CA ARG A 77 16.66 2.93 -8.91
C ARG A 77 17.89 3.68 -8.37
N THR A 78 18.36 3.27 -7.20
CA THR A 78 19.53 3.82 -6.52
C THR A 78 20.33 2.69 -5.87
N ILE A 79 21.57 2.48 -6.32
CA ILE A 79 22.49 1.49 -5.76
C ILE A 79 23.78 2.20 -5.33
N PHE A 80 24.09 2.16 -4.05
CA PHE A 80 25.36 2.66 -3.51
C PHE A 80 26.21 1.50 -3.02
N SER A 81 27.42 1.35 -3.60
CA SER A 81 28.35 0.29 -3.20
C SER A 81 29.63 0.79 -2.51
N GLY A 82 29.85 2.11 -2.53
CA GLY A 82 30.93 2.74 -1.78
C GLY A 82 30.71 2.72 -0.27
N ALA A 83 31.80 2.86 0.49
CA ALA A 83 31.74 2.99 1.94
C ALA A 83 31.49 4.45 2.35
N PHE A 84 30.74 4.64 3.44
CA PHE A 84 30.57 5.91 4.14
C PHE A 84 31.49 5.95 5.36
N SER A 85 32.32 6.98 5.48
CA SER A 85 33.32 7.14 6.55
C SER A 85 33.29 8.53 7.18
N GLY A 86 34.09 8.77 8.21
CA GLY A 86 34.23 10.09 8.85
C GLY A 86 33.27 10.30 10.02
N VAL A 87 32.89 11.55 10.27
CA VAL A 87 31.90 11.94 11.29
C VAL A 87 30.74 12.61 10.57
N GLY A 88 29.50 12.38 10.98
CA GLY A 88 28.34 12.97 10.30
C GLY A 88 27.10 12.09 10.41
N SER A 89 26.01 12.51 9.78
CA SER A 89 24.77 11.73 9.71
C SER A 89 24.47 11.30 8.28
N VAL A 90 23.74 10.19 8.15
CA VAL A 90 23.21 9.74 6.87
C VAL A 90 21.70 9.62 6.96
N GLU A 91 20.99 10.30 6.07
CA GLU A 91 19.57 10.08 5.81
C GLU A 91 19.41 9.36 4.48
N TRP A 92 18.50 8.39 4.44
CA TRP A 92 18.10 7.72 3.20
C TRP A 92 16.61 7.95 2.95
N ARG A 93 16.27 8.53 1.81
CA ARG A 93 14.90 8.90 1.40
C ARG A 93 14.47 8.07 0.21
N GLY A 94 13.70 7.02 0.49
CA GLY A 94 13.13 6.11 -0.49
C GLY A 94 11.84 6.63 -1.14
N GLY A 95 11.12 5.73 -1.79
CA GLY A 95 9.76 5.98 -2.29
C GLY A 95 8.69 5.59 -1.29
N ARG A 96 7.90 4.57 -1.64
CA ARG A 96 6.84 3.98 -0.81
C ARG A 96 7.18 2.55 -0.43
N VAL A 97 6.43 1.97 0.50
CA VAL A 97 6.48 0.53 0.82
C VAL A 97 5.22 -0.13 0.24
N PRO A 98 5.33 -1.18 -0.60
CA PRO A 98 6.57 -1.72 -1.18
C PRO A 98 7.12 -0.77 -2.27
N GLN A 99 8.44 -0.77 -2.41
CA GLN A 99 9.10 -0.04 -3.49
C GLN A 99 9.21 -0.92 -4.75
N VAL A 100 9.06 -0.30 -5.92
CA VAL A 100 9.13 -1.02 -7.22
C VAL A 100 10.56 -1.12 -7.74
N ALA A 101 11.34 -0.05 -7.62
CA ALA A 101 12.72 -0.01 -8.11
C ALA A 101 13.73 -0.27 -6.98
N PRO A 102 14.93 -0.81 -7.30
CA PRO A 102 15.96 -1.09 -6.30
C PRO A 102 16.41 0.16 -5.53
N SER A 103 16.55 0.03 -4.21
CA SER A 103 17.15 1.03 -3.32
C SER A 103 18.09 0.28 -2.38
N ILE A 104 19.37 0.23 -2.73
CA ILE A 104 20.33 -0.74 -2.18
C ILE A 104 21.59 -0.02 -1.66
N LEU A 105 21.98 -0.39 -0.45
CA LEU A 105 23.29 -0.11 0.12
C LEU A 105 24.12 -1.40 0.11
N ALA A 106 25.04 -1.50 -0.85
CA ALA A 106 25.83 -2.68 -1.17
C ALA A 106 27.34 -2.46 -0.94
N GLY A 107 28.15 -3.41 -1.40
CA GLY A 107 29.61 -3.33 -1.42
C GLY A 107 30.30 -4.26 -0.44
N THR A 108 31.63 -4.29 -0.50
CA THR A 108 32.46 -5.20 0.31
C THR A 108 33.10 -4.51 1.51
N ALA A 109 33.26 -3.18 1.46
CA ALA A 109 33.83 -2.39 2.55
C ALA A 109 32.75 -1.96 3.56
N PRO A 110 33.03 -2.03 4.88
CA PRO A 110 32.11 -1.57 5.89
C PRO A 110 31.94 -0.05 5.82
N ASN A 111 30.77 0.41 6.20
CA ASN A 111 30.63 1.80 6.60
C ASN A 111 31.29 1.97 7.98
N THR A 112 31.95 3.10 8.21
CA THR A 112 32.69 3.34 9.46
C THR A 112 32.47 4.75 10.01
N PHE A 113 31.45 5.46 9.51
CA PHE A 113 31.16 6.81 9.96
C PHE A 113 30.62 6.81 11.39
N LYS A 114 30.93 7.88 12.14
CA LYS A 114 30.38 8.12 13.48
C LYS A 114 29.21 9.08 13.39
N GLY A 115 28.04 8.56 13.69
CA GLY A 115 26.78 9.30 13.79
C GLY A 115 25.61 8.41 13.45
N ARG A 116 24.44 9.02 13.28
CA ARG A 116 23.18 8.29 13.10
C ARG A 116 22.89 8.01 11.63
N PHE A 117 22.40 6.81 11.34
CA PHE A 117 21.75 6.48 10.08
C PHE A 117 20.22 6.56 10.25
N THR A 118 19.52 7.25 9.36
CA THR A 118 18.05 7.32 9.36
C THR A 118 17.51 6.91 7.99
N LEU A 119 16.78 5.79 7.93
CA LEU A 119 15.89 5.52 6.81
C LEU A 119 14.61 6.33 7.02
N VAL A 120 14.42 7.38 6.23
CA VAL A 120 13.32 8.34 6.42
C VAL A 120 11.98 7.70 6.02
N ASN A 121 11.93 7.06 4.85
CA ASN A 121 10.74 6.48 4.23
C ASN A 121 11.13 5.49 3.11
N GLY A 122 10.19 4.65 2.68
CA GLY A 122 10.40 3.71 1.58
C GLY A 122 11.25 2.50 1.99
N VAL A 123 11.86 1.84 1.00
CA VAL A 123 12.62 0.60 1.22
C VAL A 123 14.12 0.86 1.08
N LEU A 124 14.92 0.28 1.97
CA LEU A 124 16.37 0.19 1.85
C LEU A 124 16.82 -1.27 2.02
N ASP A 125 17.39 -1.82 0.97
CA ASP A 125 18.03 -3.13 0.98
C ASP A 125 19.47 -2.99 1.47
N LEU A 126 19.81 -3.70 2.55
CA LEU A 126 21.15 -3.84 3.08
C LEU A 126 21.80 -5.08 2.44
N ASP A 127 22.71 -4.86 1.51
CA ASP A 127 23.33 -5.90 0.67
C ASP A 127 24.85 -5.74 0.59
N LYS A 128 25.48 -5.25 1.67
CA LYS A 128 26.92 -5.41 1.82
C LYS A 128 27.25 -6.89 2.01
N SER A 129 28.49 -7.28 1.77
CA SER A 129 28.94 -8.66 2.03
C SER A 129 28.52 -9.13 3.43
N ALA A 130 28.17 -10.40 3.60
CA ALA A 130 27.69 -10.91 4.88
C ALA A 130 28.74 -10.68 5.99
N GLY A 131 28.30 -10.21 7.17
CA GLY A 131 29.21 -9.83 8.26
C GLY A 131 29.84 -8.45 8.12
N VAL A 132 29.48 -7.67 7.10
CA VAL A 132 29.98 -6.31 6.89
C VAL A 132 28.91 -5.30 7.27
N ASP A 133 29.24 -4.41 8.21
CA ASP A 133 28.37 -3.35 8.69
C ASP A 133 27.97 -2.38 7.54
N ALA A 134 26.75 -2.55 7.04
CA ALA A 134 26.07 -1.54 6.23
C ALA A 134 25.61 -0.38 7.12
N ILE A 135 25.22 -0.67 8.36
CA ILE A 135 24.83 0.34 9.34
C ILE A 135 25.80 0.29 10.52
N PRO A 136 26.72 1.26 10.67
CA PRO A 136 27.84 1.16 11.61
C PRO A 136 27.52 1.57 13.06
N GLY A 137 26.28 1.98 13.34
CA GLY A 137 25.87 2.49 14.64
C GLY A 137 24.35 2.69 14.71
N ASP A 138 23.90 3.64 15.53
CA ASP A 138 22.46 3.88 15.75
C ASP A 138 21.67 4.03 14.46
N PHE A 139 20.56 3.30 14.39
CA PHE A 139 19.72 3.19 13.21
C PHE A 139 18.28 3.54 13.51
N ILE A 140 17.75 4.54 12.81
CA ILE A 140 16.31 4.83 12.82
C ILE A 140 15.70 4.30 11.52
N ILE A 141 14.73 3.40 11.67
CA ILE A 141 13.86 2.93 10.59
C ILE A 141 12.56 3.72 10.70
N GLY A 142 12.32 4.58 9.72
CA GLY A 142 11.15 5.45 9.64
C GLY A 142 11.33 6.78 10.36
N ALA A 143 11.06 7.85 9.63
CA ALA A 143 10.89 9.20 10.15
C ALA A 143 9.65 9.89 9.56
N LYS A 144 9.35 9.65 8.29
CA LYS A 144 8.19 10.23 7.57
C LYS A 144 7.45 9.13 6.81
N GLY A 145 6.27 8.72 7.26
CA GLY A 145 5.52 7.64 6.60
C GLY A 145 6.13 6.26 6.81
N ASP A 146 5.78 5.32 5.92
CA ASP A 146 6.18 3.91 6.03
C ASP A 146 7.63 3.70 5.59
N ALA A 147 8.36 2.84 6.31
CA ALA A 147 9.76 2.52 6.03
C ALA A 147 10.05 1.03 6.24
N MET A 148 10.93 0.46 5.42
CA MET A 148 11.39 -0.92 5.55
C MET A 148 12.90 -1.02 5.30
N ALA A 149 13.65 -1.47 6.30
CA ALA A 149 15.01 -1.95 6.11
C ALA A 149 14.95 -3.46 5.83
N LYS A 150 15.50 -3.89 4.71
CA LYS A 150 15.50 -5.28 4.28
C LYS A 150 16.92 -5.84 4.25
N LEU A 151 17.15 -6.96 4.91
CA LEU A 151 18.43 -7.65 4.86
C LEU A 151 18.49 -8.52 3.59
N ASN A 152 19.44 -8.27 2.70
CA ASN A 152 19.76 -9.21 1.61
C ASN A 152 20.98 -10.08 1.95
N ARG A 153 21.63 -9.81 3.09
CA ARG A 153 22.75 -10.56 3.67
C ARG A 153 22.64 -10.54 5.20
N ALA A 154 23.29 -11.49 5.85
CA ALA A 154 23.35 -11.57 7.32
C ALA A 154 24.31 -10.53 7.91
N HIS A 155 24.06 -10.14 9.16
CA HIS A 155 24.93 -9.28 9.97
C HIS A 155 25.29 -7.97 9.25
N GLN A 156 24.29 -7.13 8.99
CA GLN A 156 24.43 -5.86 8.27
C GLN A 156 24.39 -4.65 9.20
N ILE A 157 23.83 -4.81 10.39
CA ILE A 157 23.74 -3.79 11.43
C ILE A 157 24.81 -4.08 12.48
N ASN A 158 25.54 -3.05 12.89
CA ASN A 158 26.55 -3.21 13.92
C ASN A 158 25.92 -3.75 15.23
N ASP A 159 26.56 -4.74 15.84
CA ASP A 159 26.11 -5.40 17.08
C ASP A 159 25.86 -4.42 18.25
N ALA A 160 26.54 -3.27 18.27
CA ALA A 160 26.40 -2.24 19.30
C ALA A 160 25.32 -1.19 18.98
N ALA A 161 24.65 -1.28 17.81
CA ALA A 161 23.68 -0.31 17.37
C ALA A 161 22.40 -0.32 18.22
N HIS A 162 21.88 0.87 18.52
CA HIS A 162 20.51 1.01 19.03
C HIS A 162 19.56 1.24 17.86
N VAL A 163 18.63 0.30 17.64
CA VAL A 163 17.65 0.38 16.54
C VAL A 163 16.35 1.00 17.05
N THR A 164 15.81 1.97 16.31
CA THR A 164 14.51 2.59 16.59
C THR A 164 13.56 2.37 15.43
N LEU A 165 12.40 1.75 15.70
CA LEU A 165 11.26 1.74 14.78
C LEU A 165 10.43 3.01 15.04
N GLY A 166 10.63 4.03 14.21
CA GLY A 166 10.13 5.40 14.43
C GLY A 166 9.27 5.93 13.30
N GLY A 167 8.94 7.22 13.37
CA GLY A 167 8.17 7.94 12.35
C GLY A 167 6.65 7.88 12.54
N THR A 168 5.94 8.36 11.51
CA THR A 168 4.47 8.47 11.52
C THR A 168 3.74 7.29 10.87
N GLY A 169 4.44 6.51 10.04
CA GLY A 169 3.90 5.30 9.41
C GLY A 169 4.32 4.02 10.12
N VAL A 170 4.25 2.89 9.41
CA VAL A 170 4.74 1.58 9.86
C VAL A 170 6.22 1.45 9.54
N SER A 171 7.01 1.00 10.52
CA SER A 171 8.45 0.81 10.37
C SER A 171 8.82 -0.66 10.50
N SER A 172 9.52 -1.18 9.50
CA SER A 172 9.73 -2.61 9.32
C SER A 172 11.20 -2.98 9.23
N LEU A 173 11.59 -4.06 9.92
CA LEU A 173 12.83 -4.77 9.69
C LEU A 173 12.50 -6.13 9.06
N ASP A 174 12.84 -6.30 7.79
CA ASP A 174 12.70 -7.57 7.08
C ASP A 174 14.02 -8.30 7.07
N LEU A 175 14.10 -9.40 7.82
CA LEU A 175 15.29 -10.24 7.88
C LEU A 175 15.49 -11.04 6.61
N HIS A 176 14.42 -11.26 5.83
CA HIS A 176 14.47 -12.00 4.57
C HIS A 176 15.19 -13.36 4.69
N GLY A 177 15.14 -13.98 5.86
CA GLY A 177 15.76 -15.27 6.13
C GLY A 177 17.23 -15.23 6.53
N HIS A 178 17.75 -14.06 6.92
CA HIS A 178 19.12 -13.85 7.36
C HIS A 178 19.23 -13.53 8.87
N ASP A 179 20.33 -13.98 9.47
CA ASP A 179 20.63 -13.70 10.88
C ASP A 179 21.05 -12.23 11.08
N GLU A 180 20.66 -11.66 12.22
CA GLU A 180 21.01 -10.29 12.59
C GLU A 180 21.13 -10.11 14.10
N LYS A 181 21.94 -9.12 14.52
CA LYS A 181 22.13 -8.76 15.92
C LYS A 181 22.32 -7.26 16.12
N PHE A 182 21.75 -6.72 17.20
CA PHE A 182 22.00 -5.34 17.63
C PHE A 182 21.70 -5.14 19.12
N ALA A 183 22.15 -4.02 19.68
CA ALA A 183 22.23 -3.80 21.13
C ALA A 183 20.86 -3.61 21.79
N SER A 184 19.92 -2.93 21.14
CA SER A 184 18.57 -2.76 21.70
C SER A 184 17.55 -2.32 20.65
N LEU A 185 16.27 -2.46 20.96
CA LEU A 185 15.16 -1.98 20.14
C LEU A 185 14.31 -0.95 20.89
N THR A 186 14.04 0.18 20.26
CA THR A 186 13.03 1.15 20.69
C THR A 186 11.84 1.15 19.73
N LEU A 187 10.63 0.98 20.26
CA LEU A 187 9.38 1.02 19.50
C LEU A 187 8.68 2.39 19.68
N ALA A 188 8.81 3.30 18.72
CA ALA A 188 8.16 4.60 18.74
C ALA A 188 6.89 4.68 17.86
N THR A 189 6.79 3.82 16.83
CA THR A 189 5.60 3.63 15.99
C THR A 189 5.18 2.15 15.94
N HIS A 190 4.14 1.79 15.17
CA HIS A 190 3.82 0.39 14.90
C HIS A 190 4.97 -0.26 14.10
N GLY A 191 5.53 -1.32 14.67
CA GLY A 191 6.69 -2.02 14.16
C GLY A 191 6.33 -3.37 13.54
N VAL A 192 7.06 -3.76 12.50
CA VAL A 192 6.99 -5.11 11.94
C VAL A 192 8.38 -5.72 11.86
N ILE A 193 8.51 -6.97 12.29
CA ILE A 193 9.71 -7.79 12.03
C ILE A 193 9.27 -8.97 11.17
N SER A 194 9.90 -9.16 10.02
CA SER A 194 9.61 -10.30 9.13
C SER A 194 10.78 -11.26 9.12
N MET A 195 10.53 -12.55 9.39
CA MET A 195 11.61 -13.55 9.44
C MET A 195 12.11 -13.98 8.06
N GLY A 196 11.27 -13.92 7.02
CA GLY A 196 11.57 -14.37 5.65
C GLY A 196 11.24 -15.85 5.39
N GLU A 197 11.63 -16.38 4.24
CA GLU A 197 11.30 -17.76 3.81
C GLU A 197 12.21 -18.82 4.43
N THR A 198 13.51 -18.53 4.57
CA THR A 198 14.47 -19.39 5.27
C THR A 198 14.45 -19.12 6.77
N PRO A 199 14.91 -20.06 7.61
CA PRO A 199 15.06 -19.80 9.04
C PRO A 199 16.03 -18.65 9.33
N ALA A 200 15.70 -17.81 10.30
CA ALA A 200 16.54 -16.70 10.75
C ALA A 200 16.56 -16.55 12.27
N THR A 201 17.69 -16.06 12.78
CA THR A 201 17.91 -15.70 14.17
C THR A 201 18.12 -14.20 14.31
N LEU A 202 17.25 -13.55 15.07
CA LEU A 202 17.37 -12.16 15.47
C LEU A 202 17.71 -12.05 16.95
N LEU A 203 18.90 -11.53 17.24
CA LEU A 203 19.39 -11.29 18.61
C LEU A 203 19.34 -9.81 18.95
N ILE A 204 18.47 -9.44 19.88
CA ILE A 204 18.33 -8.07 20.37
C ILE A 204 18.83 -8.06 21.82
N GLY A 205 19.70 -7.13 22.17
CA GLY A 205 20.08 -6.97 23.57
C GLY A 205 18.93 -6.49 24.46
N ASP A 206 19.22 -6.33 25.75
CA ASP A 206 18.22 -5.93 26.74
C ASP A 206 17.59 -4.58 26.36
N SER A 207 16.29 -4.60 26.11
CA SER A 207 15.50 -3.44 25.70
C SER A 207 14.52 -2.99 26.79
N SER A 208 14.59 -3.57 28.00
CA SER A 208 13.69 -3.26 29.11
C SER A 208 13.76 -1.80 29.56
N GLY A 209 14.91 -1.15 29.39
CA GLY A 209 15.13 0.27 29.67
C GLY A 209 14.80 1.21 28.50
N CYS A 210 14.48 0.68 27.31
CA CYS A 210 14.20 1.51 26.14
C CYS A 210 12.81 2.16 26.21
N PRO A 211 12.66 3.43 25.80
CA PRO A 211 11.41 4.17 25.91
C PRO A 211 10.41 3.76 24.81
N TRP A 212 9.67 2.67 25.02
CA TRP A 212 8.64 2.23 24.08
C TRP A 212 7.38 3.08 24.21
N ASN A 213 6.82 3.47 23.07
CA ASN A 213 5.46 4.00 23.00
C ASN A 213 4.46 2.85 23.16
N LEU A 214 3.92 2.69 24.35
CA LEU A 214 2.99 1.60 24.68
C LEU A 214 1.61 1.71 24.02
N THR A 215 1.35 2.75 23.22
CA THR A 215 0.19 2.81 22.31
C THR A 215 0.46 2.11 20.97
N LYS A 216 1.67 1.61 20.76
CA LYS A 216 2.13 0.96 19.54
C LYS A 216 2.39 -0.52 19.79
N THR A 217 2.45 -1.27 18.69
CA THR A 217 2.56 -2.72 18.69
C THR A 217 3.69 -3.15 17.77
N LEU A 218 4.38 -4.23 18.14
CA LEU A 218 5.39 -4.90 17.34
C LEU A 218 4.84 -6.25 16.87
N THR A 219 4.70 -6.42 15.56
CA THR A 219 4.19 -7.66 14.97
C THR A 219 5.32 -8.43 14.30
N ILE A 220 5.53 -9.67 14.71
CA ILE A 220 6.47 -10.62 14.10
C ILE A 220 5.71 -11.43 13.05
N ARG A 221 6.18 -11.43 11.80
CA ARG A 221 5.57 -12.11 10.64
C ARG A 221 6.47 -13.22 10.10
N GLY A 222 5.85 -14.26 9.56
CA GLY A 222 6.57 -15.37 8.92
C GLY A 222 7.37 -16.25 9.89
N PHE A 223 7.06 -16.18 11.19
CA PHE A 223 7.76 -16.94 12.23
C PHE A 223 7.47 -18.44 12.12
N LYS A 224 8.53 -19.25 12.19
CA LYS A 224 8.50 -20.71 12.12
C LYS A 224 8.96 -21.28 13.45
N PRO A 225 8.04 -21.63 14.37
CA PRO A 225 8.37 -22.18 15.67
C PRO A 225 9.38 -23.34 15.59
N GLY A 226 10.40 -23.30 16.45
CA GLY A 226 11.48 -24.30 16.47
C GLY A 226 12.56 -24.14 15.41
N ARG A 227 12.39 -23.24 14.43
CA ARG A 227 13.42 -22.91 13.42
C ARG A 227 13.89 -21.47 13.53
N ASP A 228 12.94 -20.54 13.60
CA ASP A 228 13.19 -19.11 13.78
C ASP A 228 13.42 -18.78 15.25
N LYS A 229 14.26 -17.76 15.51
CA LYS A 229 14.52 -17.24 16.85
C LYS A 229 14.44 -15.72 16.85
N VAL A 230 13.71 -15.17 17.81
CA VAL A 230 13.74 -13.74 18.16
C VAL A 230 14.01 -13.67 19.64
N ILE A 231 15.14 -13.11 20.03
CA ILE A 231 15.63 -13.12 21.42
C ILE A 231 15.81 -11.67 21.89
N PHE A 232 15.34 -11.37 23.09
CA PHE A 232 15.58 -10.11 23.79
C PHE A 232 16.40 -10.35 25.06
N GLY A 233 17.55 -9.70 25.15
CA GLY A 233 18.49 -9.85 26.27
C GLY A 233 19.04 -11.27 26.36
N LYS A 234 19.27 -11.71 27.60
CA LYS A 234 19.79 -13.05 27.93
C LYS A 234 18.84 -13.88 28.80
N ASP A 235 17.72 -13.27 29.19
CA ASP A 235 16.74 -13.84 30.10
C ASP A 235 15.38 -13.16 29.93
N ALA A 236 14.39 -13.61 30.70
CA ALA A 236 13.01 -13.12 30.66
C ALA A 236 12.84 -11.61 30.97
N LYS A 237 13.90 -10.92 31.42
CA LYS A 237 13.89 -9.47 31.70
C LYS A 237 14.37 -8.63 30.52
N GLY A 238 14.72 -9.23 29.38
CA GLY A 238 15.11 -8.47 28.18
C GLY A 238 14.03 -7.53 27.64
N LEU A 239 12.77 -7.73 28.07
CA LEU A 239 11.66 -6.80 27.93
C LEU A 239 10.95 -6.64 29.28
N SER A 240 10.46 -5.42 29.56
CA SER A 240 9.50 -5.21 30.64
C SER A 240 8.14 -5.81 30.30
N ALA A 241 7.33 -6.16 31.31
CA ALA A 241 5.98 -6.70 31.09
C ALA A 241 5.08 -5.79 30.20
N PRO A 242 5.07 -4.46 30.38
CA PRO A 242 4.31 -3.57 29.49
C PRO A 242 4.79 -3.59 28.04
N GLN A 243 6.10 -3.76 27.79
CA GLN A 243 6.65 -3.89 26.43
C GLN A 243 6.29 -5.24 25.81
N LEU A 244 6.45 -6.33 26.55
CA LEU A 244 6.10 -7.67 26.09
C LEU A 244 4.63 -7.76 25.65
N ALA A 245 3.73 -7.11 26.38
CA ALA A 245 2.30 -7.02 26.04
C ALA A 245 2.01 -6.30 24.70
N ARG A 246 3.01 -5.66 24.09
CA ARG A 246 2.91 -5.01 22.77
C ARG A 246 3.47 -5.85 21.63
N VAL A 247 4.07 -7.00 21.93
CA VAL A 247 4.67 -7.90 20.94
C VAL A 247 3.72 -9.05 20.63
N GLY A 248 3.59 -9.40 19.35
CA GLY A 248 2.79 -10.54 18.93
C GLY A 248 3.26 -11.16 17.63
N PHE A 249 2.75 -12.36 17.35
CA PHE A 249 3.09 -13.18 16.20
C PHE A 249 1.89 -13.30 15.27
N ALA A 250 2.03 -12.85 14.03
CA ALA A 250 0.99 -12.97 13.00
C ALA A 250 1.18 -14.28 12.22
N SER A 251 0.17 -15.14 12.29
CA SER A 251 0.05 -16.43 11.63
C SER A 251 1.34 -17.26 11.66
N PRO A 252 1.90 -17.54 12.85
CA PRO A 252 3.09 -18.38 12.97
C PRO A 252 2.84 -19.76 12.36
N THR A 253 3.85 -20.31 11.67
CA THR A 253 3.74 -21.58 10.94
C THR A 253 3.38 -22.72 11.89
N GLY A 254 2.42 -23.56 11.49
CA GLY A 254 1.97 -24.70 12.28
C GLY A 254 0.89 -24.38 13.32
N LEU A 255 0.52 -23.11 13.50
CA LEU A 255 -0.65 -22.71 14.27
C LEU A 255 -1.79 -22.24 13.33
N PRO A 256 -3.05 -22.28 13.78
CA PRO A 256 -4.16 -21.67 13.04
C PRO A 256 -3.89 -20.21 12.68
N GLU A 257 -4.38 -19.77 11.51
CA GLU A 257 -4.26 -18.38 11.07
C GLU A 257 -4.82 -17.42 12.14
N GLY A 258 -4.08 -16.37 12.46
CA GLY A 258 -4.48 -15.41 13.49
C GLY A 258 -3.29 -14.69 14.11
N LEU A 259 -3.59 -13.76 15.02
CA LEU A 259 -2.58 -13.04 15.79
C LEU A 259 -2.45 -13.66 17.18
N TYR A 260 -1.23 -13.82 17.66
CA TYR A 260 -0.92 -14.41 18.96
C TYR A 260 -0.11 -13.42 19.81
N THR A 261 -0.33 -13.38 21.11
CA THR A 261 0.52 -12.63 22.05
C THR A 261 1.93 -13.21 22.07
N ALA A 262 2.92 -12.47 22.57
CA ALA A 262 4.25 -13.00 22.82
C ALA A 262 4.41 -13.47 24.28
N GLN A 263 5.17 -14.54 24.47
CA GLN A 263 5.74 -14.96 25.74
C GLN A 263 7.26 -14.90 25.65
N ILE A 264 7.95 -14.61 26.76
CA ILE A 264 9.42 -14.59 26.83
C ILE A 264 9.92 -15.71 27.74
N GLY A 265 10.84 -16.52 27.22
CA GLY A 265 11.48 -17.63 27.93
C GLY A 265 12.59 -17.18 28.89
N ALA A 266 13.09 -18.14 29.68
CA ALA A 266 14.19 -17.92 30.61
C ALA A 266 15.53 -17.55 29.93
N ASP A 267 15.63 -17.80 28.63
CA ASP A 267 16.75 -17.47 27.74
C ASP A 267 16.52 -16.17 26.94
N GLY A 268 15.41 -15.45 27.21
CA GLY A 268 15.03 -14.25 26.47
C GLY A 268 14.37 -14.53 25.12
N GLN A 269 14.23 -15.78 24.70
CA GLN A 269 13.59 -16.13 23.44
C GLN A 269 12.09 -15.89 23.49
N LEU A 270 11.56 -15.25 22.46
CA LEU A 270 10.13 -15.06 22.29
C LEU A 270 9.46 -16.30 21.64
N ALA A 271 8.24 -16.59 22.08
CA ALA A 271 7.40 -17.62 21.51
C ALA A 271 5.93 -17.13 21.37
N PRO A 272 5.17 -17.65 20.39
CA PRO A 272 3.73 -17.40 20.30
C PRO A 272 3.00 -17.89 21.56
N GLY A 273 2.16 -17.04 22.12
CA GLY A 273 1.32 -17.29 23.29
C GLY A 273 -0.14 -17.56 22.91
N THR A 274 -1.06 -16.79 23.48
CA THR A 274 -2.51 -16.96 23.28
C THR A 274 -3.01 -16.16 22.08
N VAL A 275 -4.08 -16.65 21.43
CA VAL A 275 -4.76 -15.92 20.35
C VAL A 275 -5.27 -14.56 20.84
N VAL A 276 -4.97 -13.50 20.09
CA VAL A 276 -5.50 -12.15 20.27
C VAL A 276 -6.88 -12.07 19.64
N LYS A 277 -7.81 -11.42 20.32
CA LYS A 277 -9.16 -11.14 19.82
C LYS A 277 -9.37 -9.63 19.75
N ALA A 278 -10.22 -9.20 18.83
CA ALA A 278 -10.66 -7.82 18.80
C ALA A 278 -11.40 -7.49 20.11
N ALA A 279 -10.97 -6.44 20.82
CA ALA A 279 -11.56 -6.10 22.11
C ALA A 279 -12.94 -5.45 21.96
N GLN A 280 -13.09 -4.58 20.94
CA GLN A 280 -14.33 -3.83 20.67
C GLN A 280 -14.42 -3.51 19.16
N PRO A 281 -14.69 -4.50 18.31
CA PRO A 281 -14.75 -4.27 16.87
C PRO A 281 -15.97 -3.39 16.53
N PRO A 282 -15.85 -2.39 15.63
CA PRO A 282 -16.95 -1.49 15.25
C PRO A 282 -18.04 -2.16 14.41
N PHE A 283 -17.85 -3.44 14.07
CA PHE A 283 -18.80 -4.31 13.40
C PHE A 283 -18.53 -5.75 13.80
N ASP A 284 -19.51 -6.63 13.62
CA ASP A 284 -19.37 -8.05 13.95
C ASP A 284 -18.30 -8.74 13.09
N VAL A 285 -17.26 -9.28 13.73
CA VAL A 285 -16.14 -10.00 13.11
C VAL A 285 -16.25 -11.52 13.26
N SER A 286 -17.39 -12.03 13.71
CA SER A 286 -17.68 -13.47 13.74
C SER A 286 -17.57 -14.10 12.34
N ALA A 287 -17.25 -15.40 12.30
CA ALA A 287 -17.16 -16.14 11.04
C ALA A 287 -18.49 -16.10 10.27
N GLU A 288 -19.61 -16.14 10.99
CA GLU A 288 -20.97 -16.03 10.47
C GLU A 288 -21.19 -14.68 9.79
N ALA A 289 -20.80 -13.58 10.44
CA ALA A 289 -20.92 -12.23 9.88
C ALA A 289 -19.99 -12.00 8.69
N VAL A 290 -18.76 -12.55 8.75
CA VAL A 290 -17.82 -12.55 7.61
C VAL A 290 -18.42 -13.28 6.42
N ALA A 291 -18.97 -14.48 6.62
CA ALA A 291 -19.61 -15.27 5.57
C ALA A 291 -20.86 -14.57 5.01
N ALA A 292 -21.66 -13.93 5.87
CA ALA A 292 -22.82 -13.16 5.46
C ALA A 292 -22.46 -11.98 4.57
N ARG A 293 -21.41 -11.23 4.93
CA ARG A 293 -20.88 -10.14 4.11
C ARG A 293 -20.31 -10.65 2.78
N LYS A 294 -19.62 -11.78 2.78
CA LYS A 294 -19.03 -12.37 1.57
C LYS A 294 -20.05 -12.59 0.47
N ARG A 295 -21.25 -13.06 0.80
CA ARG A 295 -22.34 -13.28 -0.16
C ARG A 295 -22.79 -12.00 -0.91
N LEU A 296 -22.47 -10.82 -0.38
CA LEU A 296 -22.85 -9.54 -0.99
C LEU A 296 -21.91 -9.10 -2.11
N TYR A 297 -20.67 -9.59 -2.13
CA TYR A 297 -19.64 -9.20 -3.11
C TYR A 297 -19.06 -10.38 -3.90
N ASP A 298 -19.22 -11.60 -3.41
CA ASP A 298 -18.76 -12.83 -4.07
C ASP A 298 -19.79 -13.32 -5.09
N VAL A 299 -20.02 -12.50 -6.11
CA VAL A 299 -20.99 -12.78 -7.18
C VAL A 299 -20.20 -13.04 -8.46
N PRO A 300 -20.28 -14.22 -9.09
CA PRO A 300 -19.53 -14.54 -10.30
C PRO A 300 -20.19 -13.96 -11.56
N GLY A 301 -20.69 -12.72 -11.50
CA GLY A 301 -21.51 -12.13 -12.54
C GLY A 301 -20.79 -11.95 -13.87
N LEU A 302 -19.47 -11.70 -13.85
CA LEU A 302 -18.66 -11.56 -15.06
C LEU A 302 -18.61 -12.88 -15.85
N VAL A 303 -18.36 -13.98 -15.14
CA VAL A 303 -18.34 -15.33 -15.71
C VAL A 303 -19.73 -15.72 -16.20
N ALA A 304 -20.77 -15.45 -15.39
CA ALA A 304 -22.15 -15.77 -15.76
C ALA A 304 -22.65 -14.97 -16.98
N LEU A 305 -22.26 -13.71 -17.13
CA LEU A 305 -22.66 -12.88 -18.27
C LEU A 305 -22.00 -13.35 -19.58
N ALA A 306 -20.78 -13.91 -19.48
CA ALA A 306 -20.05 -14.47 -20.60
C ALA A 306 -20.36 -15.95 -20.88
N ALA A 307 -21.21 -16.59 -20.06
CA ALA A 307 -21.57 -17.99 -20.21
C ALA A 307 -22.50 -18.24 -21.42
N ALA A 308 -22.60 -19.50 -21.83
CA ALA A 308 -23.45 -19.91 -22.95
C ALA A 308 -24.94 -19.66 -22.67
N ASP A 309 -25.40 -19.79 -21.43
CA ASP A 309 -26.77 -19.55 -20.97
C ASP A 309 -27.06 -18.08 -20.57
N SER A 310 -26.12 -17.18 -20.87
CA SER A 310 -26.30 -15.75 -20.68
C SER A 310 -27.54 -15.23 -21.44
N PRO A 311 -28.32 -14.30 -20.85
CA PRO A 311 -29.48 -13.72 -21.52
C PRO A 311 -29.11 -12.67 -22.60
N LEU A 312 -27.81 -12.40 -22.80
CA LEU A 312 -27.33 -11.53 -23.89
C LEU A 312 -27.64 -12.14 -25.25
N ARG A 313 -28.17 -11.32 -26.17
CA ARG A 313 -28.46 -11.70 -27.55
C ARG A 313 -27.47 -11.06 -28.50
N ASP A 314 -27.27 -11.69 -29.65
CA ASP A 314 -26.47 -11.12 -30.73
C ASP A 314 -27.02 -9.76 -31.17
N GLY A 315 -26.13 -8.80 -31.43
CA GLY A 315 -26.48 -7.42 -31.80
C GLY A 315 -26.94 -6.52 -30.65
N MET A 316 -27.06 -7.03 -29.40
CA MET A 316 -27.49 -6.20 -28.27
C MET A 316 -26.50 -5.08 -27.96
N THR A 317 -27.02 -3.93 -27.56
CA THR A 317 -26.25 -2.78 -27.08
C THR A 317 -26.46 -2.56 -25.57
N VAL A 318 -25.37 -2.57 -24.81
CA VAL A 318 -25.34 -2.22 -23.38
C VAL A 318 -24.55 -0.92 -23.21
N ALA A 319 -25.22 0.13 -22.75
CA ALA A 319 -24.61 1.43 -22.51
C ALA A 319 -24.34 1.67 -21.01
N PHE A 320 -23.14 2.11 -20.68
CA PHE A 320 -22.67 2.33 -19.30
C PHE A 320 -22.50 3.83 -19.03
N PHE A 321 -23.44 4.42 -18.31
CA PHE A 321 -23.43 5.82 -17.92
C PHE A 321 -22.86 5.98 -16.52
N GLY A 322 -21.99 6.96 -16.33
CA GLY A 322 -21.42 7.26 -15.03
C GLY A 322 -20.41 8.41 -15.06
N ASP A 323 -19.58 8.48 -14.04
CA ASP A 323 -18.58 9.52 -13.87
C ASP A 323 -17.17 9.10 -14.36
N SER A 324 -16.12 9.61 -13.71
CA SER A 324 -14.71 9.26 -13.97
C SER A 324 -14.45 7.76 -13.82
N ILE A 325 -15.13 7.07 -12.91
CA ILE A 325 -14.94 5.63 -12.68
C ILE A 325 -15.40 4.84 -13.90
N THR A 326 -16.52 5.23 -14.51
CA THR A 326 -16.99 4.63 -15.75
C THR A 326 -16.12 5.06 -16.93
N TRP A 327 -15.77 6.34 -17.02
CA TRP A 327 -14.94 6.91 -18.09
C TRP A 327 -13.56 6.24 -18.22
N GLN A 328 -12.93 5.87 -17.09
CA GLN A 328 -11.65 5.15 -17.07
C GLN A 328 -11.70 3.76 -17.72
N ASN A 329 -12.90 3.23 -17.99
CA ASN A 329 -13.12 1.98 -18.72
C ASN A 329 -12.52 0.73 -18.04
N GLY A 330 -12.21 0.78 -16.74
CA GLY A 330 -11.64 -0.34 -16.00
C GLY A 330 -12.59 -1.53 -15.94
N PHE A 331 -13.71 -1.38 -15.22
CA PHE A 331 -14.69 -2.46 -15.09
C PHE A 331 -15.40 -2.80 -16.41
N VAL A 332 -15.72 -1.79 -17.24
CA VAL A 332 -16.35 -2.00 -18.57
C VAL A 332 -15.40 -2.78 -19.48
N GLY A 333 -14.11 -2.47 -19.46
CA GLY A 333 -13.08 -3.20 -20.21
C GLY A 333 -12.92 -4.64 -19.77
N LEU A 334 -13.09 -4.94 -18.46
CA LEU A 334 -13.12 -6.31 -17.96
C LEU A 334 -14.34 -7.10 -18.50
N ILE A 335 -15.52 -6.47 -18.56
CA ILE A 335 -16.73 -7.06 -19.16
C ILE A 335 -16.51 -7.35 -20.65
N ASP A 336 -15.99 -6.38 -21.40
CA ASP A 336 -15.67 -6.54 -22.83
C ASP A 336 -14.69 -7.70 -23.06
N LYS A 337 -13.61 -7.75 -22.27
CA LYS A 337 -12.63 -8.83 -22.33
C LYS A 337 -13.27 -10.20 -22.06
N ALA A 338 -14.13 -10.31 -21.05
CA ALA A 338 -14.80 -11.57 -20.72
C ALA A 338 -15.70 -12.06 -21.86
N LEU A 339 -16.49 -11.17 -22.47
CA LEU A 339 -17.35 -11.53 -23.60
C LEU A 339 -16.56 -11.97 -24.83
N LYS A 340 -15.41 -11.32 -25.11
CA LYS A 340 -14.57 -11.64 -26.27
C LYS A 340 -13.77 -12.93 -26.12
N THR A 341 -13.45 -13.32 -24.89
CA THR A 341 -12.53 -14.45 -24.62
C THR A 341 -13.25 -15.72 -24.17
N SER A 342 -14.48 -15.63 -23.66
CA SER A 342 -15.25 -16.80 -23.23
C SER A 342 -15.76 -17.62 -24.41
N ASP A 343 -15.65 -18.95 -24.33
CA ASP A 343 -16.25 -19.87 -25.31
C ASP A 343 -17.78 -19.74 -25.39
N GLY A 344 -18.43 -19.35 -24.29
CA GLY A 344 -19.88 -19.19 -24.23
C GLY A 344 -20.41 -17.92 -24.91
N ALA A 345 -19.55 -16.94 -25.15
CA ALA A 345 -19.93 -15.64 -25.73
C ALA A 345 -19.13 -15.27 -26.99
N LYS A 346 -18.00 -15.94 -27.27
CA LYS A 346 -17.20 -15.68 -28.47
C LYS A 346 -18.07 -15.89 -29.72
N GLY A 347 -18.15 -14.87 -30.56
CA GLY A 347 -19.02 -14.84 -31.73
C GLY A 347 -20.36 -14.13 -31.54
N ARG A 348 -20.75 -13.73 -30.31
CA ARG A 348 -21.85 -12.79 -30.10
C ARG A 348 -21.35 -11.35 -30.30
N SER A 349 -22.01 -10.63 -31.18
CA SER A 349 -21.78 -9.21 -31.47
C SER A 349 -22.54 -8.34 -30.47
N VAL A 350 -22.16 -8.41 -29.19
CA VAL A 350 -22.69 -7.51 -28.15
C VAL A 350 -21.87 -6.23 -28.15
N LYS A 351 -22.53 -5.08 -28.32
CA LYS A 351 -21.91 -3.76 -28.29
C LYS A 351 -21.94 -3.19 -26.87
N LEU A 352 -20.77 -3.04 -26.26
CA LEU A 352 -20.63 -2.31 -24.99
C LEU A 352 -20.23 -0.87 -25.30
N VAL A 353 -20.99 0.11 -24.77
CA VAL A 353 -20.73 1.53 -24.99
C VAL A 353 -20.44 2.22 -23.68
N ASN A 354 -19.23 2.77 -23.57
CA ASN A 354 -18.83 3.58 -22.42
C ASN A 354 -19.36 5.02 -22.59
N ARG A 355 -20.21 5.45 -21.66
CA ARG A 355 -20.86 6.78 -21.57
C ARG A 355 -20.52 7.47 -20.25
N GLY A 356 -19.30 7.22 -19.74
CA GLY A 356 -18.75 7.90 -18.58
C GLY A 356 -18.32 9.34 -18.89
N ILE A 357 -18.61 10.26 -17.97
CA ILE A 357 -18.22 11.67 -18.05
C ILE A 357 -17.26 11.95 -16.89
N ASN A 358 -16.00 12.30 -17.16
CA ASN A 358 -15.05 12.60 -16.07
C ASN A 358 -15.55 13.79 -15.25
N GLY A 359 -15.70 13.56 -13.94
CA GLY A 359 -16.29 14.51 -13.02
C GLY A 359 -17.81 14.72 -13.20
N GLY A 360 -18.52 13.87 -13.95
CA GLY A 360 -19.98 13.96 -14.12
C GLY A 360 -20.75 13.69 -12.83
N GLY A 361 -21.94 14.29 -12.70
CA GLY A 361 -22.97 13.91 -11.73
C GLY A 361 -24.26 13.52 -12.45
N VAL A 362 -25.32 13.23 -11.69
CA VAL A 362 -26.59 12.73 -12.26
C VAL A 362 -27.20 13.71 -13.27
N LEU A 363 -27.05 15.01 -13.05
CA LEU A 363 -27.56 16.04 -13.96
C LEU A 363 -26.80 16.04 -15.30
N GLN A 364 -25.48 15.82 -15.28
CA GLN A 364 -24.70 15.71 -16.51
C GLN A 364 -25.03 14.44 -17.30
N ILE A 365 -25.44 13.37 -16.62
CA ILE A 365 -25.99 12.18 -17.29
C ILE A 365 -27.35 12.52 -17.90
N ARG A 366 -28.27 13.08 -17.11
CA ARG A 366 -29.64 13.38 -17.54
C ARG A 366 -29.68 14.36 -18.71
N ASP A 367 -29.04 15.53 -18.56
CA ASP A 367 -29.13 16.65 -19.50
C ASP A 367 -28.08 16.57 -20.60
N GLY A 368 -27.03 15.79 -20.37
CA GLY A 368 -25.82 15.82 -21.18
C GLY A 368 -24.83 16.85 -20.64
N SER A 369 -23.66 16.86 -21.26
CA SER A 369 -22.57 17.75 -20.91
C SER A 369 -21.82 18.12 -22.18
N THR A 370 -21.71 19.41 -22.48
CA THR A 370 -20.98 19.89 -23.66
C THR A 370 -19.47 19.97 -23.44
N ASN A 371 -19.01 19.87 -22.18
CA ASN A 371 -17.61 19.93 -21.82
C ASN A 371 -17.32 19.05 -20.59
N SER A 372 -16.16 18.43 -20.56
CA SER A 372 -15.68 17.71 -19.40
C SER A 372 -15.35 18.65 -18.23
N ALA A 373 -15.52 18.18 -16.99
CA ALA A 373 -15.03 18.90 -15.82
C ALA A 373 -13.48 18.96 -15.74
N TYR A 374 -12.81 18.01 -16.42
CA TYR A 374 -11.35 17.86 -16.44
C TYR A 374 -10.87 17.46 -17.85
N PRO A 375 -9.65 17.84 -18.28
CA PRO A 375 -9.11 17.50 -19.59
C PRO A 375 -9.20 16.01 -19.92
N GLY A 376 -9.64 15.67 -21.14
CA GLY A 376 -9.67 14.30 -21.67
C GLY A 376 -11.04 13.60 -21.65
N SER A 377 -12.09 14.19 -21.07
CA SER A 377 -13.44 13.59 -21.13
C SER A 377 -14.27 14.10 -22.31
N SER A 378 -15.22 13.27 -22.73
CA SER A 378 -16.07 13.49 -23.90
C SER A 378 -17.30 14.34 -23.57
N ALA A 379 -17.63 15.25 -24.49
CA ALA A 379 -18.97 15.82 -24.55
C ALA A 379 -19.98 14.69 -24.79
N GLN A 380 -21.13 14.76 -24.14
CA GLN A 380 -22.18 13.76 -24.19
C GLN A 380 -23.54 14.45 -24.30
N LYS A 381 -24.41 13.95 -25.17
CA LYS A 381 -25.82 14.40 -25.24
C LYS A 381 -26.60 13.88 -24.03
N SER A 382 -27.82 14.36 -23.83
CA SER A 382 -28.70 13.87 -22.76
C SER A 382 -28.87 12.36 -22.81
N PHE A 383 -29.03 11.72 -21.64
CA PHE A 383 -29.28 10.29 -21.50
C PHE A 383 -30.35 9.81 -22.49
N ALA A 384 -31.51 10.48 -22.52
CA ALA A 384 -32.62 10.16 -23.42
C ALA A 384 -32.22 10.17 -24.91
N THR A 385 -31.42 11.15 -25.33
CA THR A 385 -30.94 11.24 -26.72
C THR A 385 -29.98 10.12 -27.04
N VAL A 386 -29.05 9.81 -26.12
CA VAL A 386 -28.03 8.78 -26.31
C VAL A 386 -28.69 7.41 -26.42
N ILE A 387 -29.52 7.00 -25.47
CA ILE A 387 -30.13 5.65 -25.49
C ILE A 387 -31.02 5.43 -26.72
N ALA A 388 -31.71 6.47 -27.20
CA ALA A 388 -32.54 6.41 -28.39
C ALA A 388 -31.70 6.29 -29.67
N ALA A 389 -30.65 7.10 -29.80
CA ALA A 389 -29.77 7.09 -30.96
C ALA A 389 -28.97 5.78 -31.06
N GLU A 390 -28.55 5.22 -29.93
CA GLU A 390 -27.79 3.97 -29.87
C GLU A 390 -28.66 2.71 -29.88
N LYS A 391 -29.98 2.87 -29.72
CA LYS A 391 -30.93 1.76 -29.52
C LYS A 391 -30.47 0.82 -28.39
N ALA A 392 -30.11 1.40 -27.25
CA ALA A 392 -29.61 0.64 -26.12
C ALA A 392 -30.68 -0.34 -25.60
N ASP A 393 -30.36 -1.64 -25.55
CA ASP A 393 -31.20 -2.67 -24.93
C ASP A 393 -31.14 -2.57 -23.40
N VAL A 394 -29.95 -2.29 -22.87
CA VAL A 394 -29.70 -2.08 -21.44
C VAL A 394 -28.92 -0.79 -21.25
N ALA A 395 -29.33 0.01 -20.28
CA ALA A 395 -28.57 1.16 -19.79
C ALA A 395 -28.24 0.95 -18.32
N VAL A 396 -26.95 0.92 -17.99
CA VAL A 396 -26.45 0.92 -16.61
C VAL A 396 -26.14 2.35 -16.22
N VAL A 397 -26.67 2.84 -15.10
CA VAL A 397 -26.34 4.14 -14.53
C VAL A 397 -25.67 3.93 -13.18
N PHE A 398 -24.36 4.21 -13.13
CA PHE A 398 -23.54 4.19 -11.93
C PHE A 398 -22.99 5.59 -11.67
N ILE A 399 -23.62 6.31 -10.72
CA ILE A 399 -23.36 7.74 -10.51
C ILE A 399 -23.59 8.13 -9.04
N GLY A 400 -23.03 9.26 -8.63
CA GLY A 400 -23.36 9.89 -7.35
C GLY A 400 -22.16 10.40 -6.53
N ILE A 401 -20.95 9.88 -6.76
CA ILE A 401 -19.79 10.27 -5.95
C ILE A 401 -19.50 11.77 -6.08
N ASN A 402 -19.52 12.31 -7.31
CA ASN A 402 -19.31 13.74 -7.52
C ASN A 402 -20.51 14.57 -7.04
N ASP A 403 -21.74 14.05 -7.14
CA ASP A 403 -22.96 14.67 -6.61
C ASP A 403 -22.84 14.94 -5.11
N VAL A 404 -22.28 13.98 -4.36
CA VAL A 404 -21.96 14.13 -2.94
C VAL A 404 -20.75 15.05 -2.72
N TRP A 405 -19.66 14.80 -3.44
CA TRP A 405 -18.35 15.36 -3.09
C TRP A 405 -18.21 16.86 -3.43
N TRP A 406 -18.24 17.22 -4.71
CA TRP A 406 -17.91 18.58 -5.14
C TRP A 406 -18.97 19.24 -6.01
N ARG A 407 -19.88 18.48 -6.62
CA ARG A 407 -21.07 19.04 -7.28
C ARG A 407 -22.15 19.45 -6.29
N LYS A 408 -22.16 18.85 -5.10
CA LYS A 408 -23.08 19.16 -4.00
C LYS A 408 -24.53 19.23 -4.47
N THR A 409 -24.95 18.23 -5.25
CA THR A 409 -26.31 18.15 -5.76
C THR A 409 -27.27 17.99 -4.59
N GLU A 410 -28.41 18.69 -4.61
CA GLU A 410 -29.41 18.51 -3.56
C GLU A 410 -30.05 17.11 -3.64
N PRO A 411 -30.30 16.42 -2.51
CA PRO A 411 -30.86 15.07 -2.48
C PRO A 411 -32.13 14.92 -3.32
N GLU A 412 -33.05 15.88 -3.25
CA GLU A 412 -34.32 15.87 -3.97
C GLU A 412 -34.11 16.01 -5.48
N VAL A 413 -33.11 16.80 -5.88
CA VAL A 413 -32.72 16.97 -7.29
C VAL A 413 -32.10 15.66 -7.80
N PHE A 414 -31.29 14.99 -6.99
CA PHE A 414 -30.70 13.70 -7.34
C PHE A 414 -31.78 12.63 -7.52
N GLU A 415 -32.70 12.51 -6.56
CA GLU A 415 -33.83 11.57 -6.63
C GLU A 415 -34.70 11.84 -7.87
N LYS A 416 -35.07 13.11 -8.11
CA LYS A 416 -35.87 13.52 -9.27
C LYS A 416 -35.17 13.14 -10.59
N ALA A 417 -33.88 13.39 -10.70
CA ALA A 417 -33.12 13.04 -11.89
C ALA A 417 -33.11 11.52 -12.15
N LEU A 418 -32.98 10.68 -11.11
CA LEU A 418 -33.07 9.22 -11.28
C LEU A 418 -34.46 8.78 -11.79
N HIS A 419 -35.55 9.39 -11.31
CA HIS A 419 -36.90 9.14 -11.85
C HIS A 419 -37.03 9.56 -13.32
N GLU A 420 -36.40 10.67 -13.72
CA GLU A 420 -36.38 11.14 -15.11
C GLU A 420 -35.58 10.19 -16.02
N LEU A 421 -34.46 9.64 -15.55
CA LEU A 421 -33.70 8.62 -16.26
C LEU A 421 -34.55 7.35 -16.48
N HIS A 422 -35.28 6.89 -15.46
CA HIS A 422 -36.23 5.78 -15.61
C HIS A 422 -37.31 6.08 -16.65
N THR A 423 -37.92 7.27 -16.58
CA THR A 423 -38.96 7.70 -17.54
C THR A 423 -38.43 7.70 -18.98
N ALA A 424 -37.22 8.21 -19.19
CA ALA A 424 -36.56 8.22 -20.49
C ALA A 424 -36.28 6.80 -21.01
N ALA A 425 -35.73 5.92 -20.16
CA ALA A 425 -35.46 4.52 -20.52
C ALA A 425 -36.73 3.77 -20.92
N LYS A 426 -37.80 3.94 -20.13
CA LYS A 426 -39.12 3.33 -20.39
C LYS A 426 -39.71 3.79 -21.73
N ALA A 427 -39.57 5.07 -22.08
CA ALA A 427 -40.12 5.63 -23.31
C ALA A 427 -39.58 4.97 -24.59
N VAL A 428 -38.33 4.47 -24.56
CA VAL A 428 -37.69 3.79 -25.70
C VAL A 428 -37.45 2.29 -25.46
N ARG A 429 -38.06 1.73 -24.40
CA ARG A 429 -37.97 0.31 -24.02
C ARG A 429 -36.56 -0.19 -23.69
N THR A 430 -35.67 0.71 -23.25
CA THR A 430 -34.36 0.34 -22.69
C THR A 430 -34.54 -0.18 -21.27
N ARG A 431 -33.94 -1.33 -20.95
CA ARG A 431 -33.90 -1.86 -19.58
C ARG A 431 -32.89 -1.08 -18.75
N LEU A 432 -33.38 -0.35 -17.75
CA LEU A 432 -32.51 0.42 -16.86
C LEU A 432 -31.97 -0.48 -15.72
N VAL A 433 -30.69 -0.30 -15.41
CA VAL A 433 -30.03 -0.80 -14.20
C VAL A 433 -29.51 0.41 -13.44
N LEU A 434 -29.96 0.58 -12.21
CA LEU A 434 -29.45 1.62 -11.31
C LEU A 434 -28.43 1.00 -10.37
N ALA A 435 -27.23 1.58 -10.30
CA ALA A 435 -26.20 1.20 -9.35
C ALA A 435 -26.00 2.31 -8.31
N THR A 436 -25.96 1.96 -7.02
CA THR A 436 -25.60 2.93 -5.97
C THR A 436 -24.15 3.41 -6.17
N LEU A 437 -23.84 4.59 -5.66
CA LEU A 437 -22.46 5.04 -5.48
C LEU A 437 -21.65 4.06 -4.58
N THR A 438 -20.33 4.07 -4.68
CA THR A 438 -19.43 3.16 -3.93
C THR A 438 -18.99 3.76 -2.58
N VAL A 439 -17.79 4.35 -2.53
CA VAL A 439 -17.15 4.90 -1.32
C VAL A 439 -16.33 6.15 -1.67
N ARG A 440 -16.11 7.02 -0.68
CA ARG A 440 -15.06 8.05 -0.70
C ARG A 440 -14.27 7.93 0.60
N GLY A 441 -13.10 7.32 0.50
CA GLY A 441 -12.37 6.74 1.62
C GLY A 441 -12.83 5.31 1.92
N GLU A 442 -11.92 4.50 2.45
CA GLU A 442 -12.13 3.05 2.63
C GLU A 442 -12.32 2.60 4.09
N LEU A 443 -12.47 3.54 5.03
CA LEU A 443 -12.67 3.18 6.43
C LEU A 443 -14.02 2.45 6.60
N PRO A 444 -14.04 1.16 7.01
CA PRO A 444 -15.26 0.34 7.03
C PRO A 444 -16.19 0.62 8.22
N ASP A 445 -15.76 1.49 9.14
CA ASP A 445 -16.41 1.80 10.41
C ASP A 445 -17.26 3.08 10.36
N GLY A 446 -17.47 3.65 9.18
CA GLY A 446 -18.32 4.83 8.98
C GLY A 446 -17.65 6.16 9.30
N LYS A 447 -16.31 6.18 9.47
CA LYS A 447 -15.55 7.38 9.82
C LYS A 447 -14.97 8.14 8.61
N ASN A 448 -15.30 7.76 7.37
CA ASN A 448 -14.93 8.61 6.24
C ASN A 448 -15.75 9.90 6.27
N SER A 449 -15.20 11.00 5.75
CA SER A 449 -15.83 12.32 5.86
C SER A 449 -17.24 12.38 5.25
N ASP A 450 -17.49 11.60 4.20
CA ASP A 450 -18.72 11.69 3.41
C ASP A 450 -19.64 10.48 3.61
N ASP A 451 -19.34 9.57 4.52
CA ASP A 451 -20.07 8.30 4.67
C ASP A 451 -21.57 8.50 4.88
N ALA A 452 -21.97 9.45 5.73
CA ALA A 452 -23.37 9.74 5.99
C ALA A 452 -24.10 10.27 4.74
N LYS A 453 -23.43 11.11 3.94
CA LYS A 453 -24.01 11.71 2.73
C LYS A 453 -24.05 10.70 1.58
N ILE A 454 -23.01 9.88 1.44
CA ILE A 454 -22.98 8.73 0.51
C ILE A 454 -24.11 7.76 0.85
N GLU A 455 -24.34 7.47 2.13
CA GLU A 455 -25.42 6.58 2.53
C GLU A 455 -26.81 7.18 2.19
N GLN A 456 -27.01 8.49 2.42
CA GLN A 456 -28.23 9.18 2.00
C GLN A 456 -28.50 9.00 0.50
N PHE A 457 -27.49 9.20 -0.35
CA PHE A 457 -27.64 9.10 -1.82
C PHE A 457 -27.81 7.65 -2.29
N ALA A 458 -27.18 6.70 -1.59
CA ALA A 458 -27.37 5.28 -1.85
C ALA A 458 -28.82 4.87 -1.56
N GLU A 459 -29.39 5.34 -0.43
CA GLU A 459 -30.80 5.13 -0.08
C GLU A 459 -31.75 5.75 -1.11
N LEU A 460 -31.46 6.94 -1.64
CA LEU A 460 -32.27 7.52 -2.72
C LEU A 460 -32.26 6.62 -3.97
N THR A 461 -31.10 6.08 -4.34
CA THR A 461 -31.00 5.15 -5.48
C THR A 461 -31.80 3.86 -5.22
N ARG A 462 -31.72 3.31 -4.00
CA ARG A 462 -32.51 2.13 -3.58
C ARG A 462 -34.00 2.43 -3.65
N LYS A 463 -34.43 3.57 -3.11
CA LYS A 463 -35.83 4.04 -3.11
C LYS A 463 -36.37 4.16 -4.53
N VAL A 464 -35.64 4.83 -5.44
CA VAL A 464 -36.08 4.98 -6.84
C VAL A 464 -36.13 3.64 -7.55
N ALA A 465 -35.12 2.77 -7.37
CA ALA A 465 -35.12 1.45 -7.97
C ALA A 465 -36.34 0.60 -7.52
N ALA A 466 -36.66 0.62 -6.22
CA ALA A 466 -37.84 -0.06 -5.68
C ALA A 466 -39.14 0.54 -6.23
N ALA A 467 -39.31 1.87 -6.19
CA ALA A 467 -40.52 2.56 -6.63
C ALA A 467 -40.82 2.34 -8.13
N THR A 468 -39.76 2.25 -8.94
CA THR A 468 -39.87 2.09 -10.39
C THR A 468 -39.75 0.63 -10.85
N ARG A 469 -39.53 -0.31 -9.93
CA ARG A 469 -39.19 -1.72 -10.21
C ARG A 469 -38.00 -1.87 -11.16
N THR A 470 -37.06 -0.93 -11.09
CA THR A 470 -35.82 -0.95 -11.86
C THR A 470 -34.82 -1.89 -11.18
N THR A 471 -34.01 -2.59 -11.97
CA THR A 471 -33.00 -3.49 -11.41
C THR A 471 -31.94 -2.68 -10.65
N LEU A 472 -31.76 -3.00 -9.36
CA LEU A 472 -30.75 -2.38 -8.50
C LEU A 472 -29.46 -3.21 -8.48
N VAL A 473 -28.31 -2.54 -8.51
CA VAL A 473 -26.99 -3.05 -8.12
C VAL A 473 -26.49 -2.24 -6.92
N ASP A 474 -26.51 -2.83 -5.72
CA ASP A 474 -26.16 -2.12 -4.49
C ASP A 474 -24.64 -2.17 -4.21
N LEU A 475 -23.89 -1.36 -4.94
CA LEU A 475 -22.43 -1.26 -4.83
C LEU A 475 -21.98 -0.73 -3.48
N ARG A 476 -22.65 0.28 -2.89
CA ARG A 476 -22.34 0.80 -1.54
C ARG A 476 -22.30 -0.34 -0.52
N ARG A 477 -23.33 -1.17 -0.50
CA ARG A 477 -23.46 -2.28 0.44
C ARG A 477 -22.39 -3.35 0.22
N ALA A 478 -22.11 -3.69 -1.04
CA ALA A 478 -21.10 -4.68 -1.39
C ALA A 478 -19.67 -4.20 -1.07
N TYR A 479 -19.35 -2.94 -1.36
CA TYR A 479 -18.06 -2.33 -1.04
C TYR A 479 -17.81 -2.30 0.47
N LEU A 480 -18.76 -1.82 1.27
CA LEU A 480 -18.62 -1.84 2.74
C LEU A 480 -18.49 -3.26 3.27
N ALA A 481 -19.22 -4.23 2.71
CA ALA A 481 -19.12 -5.63 3.09
C ALA A 481 -17.72 -6.22 2.79
N TYR A 482 -17.15 -5.87 1.64
CA TYR A 482 -15.78 -6.25 1.27
C TYR A 482 -14.77 -5.60 2.21
N LEU A 483 -14.84 -4.29 2.39
CA LEU A 483 -13.91 -3.55 3.26
C LEU A 483 -13.96 -4.04 4.71
N ARG A 484 -15.13 -4.36 5.26
CA ARG A 484 -15.23 -4.96 6.61
C ARG A 484 -14.56 -6.34 6.73
N ASN A 485 -14.46 -7.09 5.63
CA ASN A 485 -13.78 -8.40 5.63
C ASN A 485 -12.29 -8.31 5.28
N HIS A 486 -11.86 -7.27 4.55
CA HIS A 486 -10.52 -7.22 3.94
C HIS A 486 -9.69 -5.98 4.32
N ASN A 487 -10.31 -4.94 4.88
CA ASN A 487 -9.66 -3.75 5.41
C ASN A 487 -9.85 -3.72 6.93
N ALA A 488 -9.38 -4.75 7.64
CA ALA A 488 -9.47 -4.85 9.10
C ALA A 488 -8.29 -5.64 9.64
N GLU A 489 -7.17 -4.97 9.89
CA GLU A 489 -5.99 -5.60 10.47
C GLU A 489 -6.09 -5.59 11.99
N LEU A 490 -6.06 -6.78 12.62
CA LEU A 490 -6.00 -6.91 14.07
C LEU A 490 -4.59 -6.59 14.57
N ARG A 491 -4.51 -5.77 15.62
CA ARG A 491 -3.27 -5.47 16.34
C ARG A 491 -3.20 -6.21 17.68
N VAL A 492 -1.98 -6.27 18.22
CA VAL A 492 -1.66 -7.03 19.45
C VAL A 492 -2.46 -6.54 20.66
N ASP A 493 -2.79 -5.25 20.69
CA ASP A 493 -3.62 -4.63 21.73
C ASP A 493 -5.14 -4.88 21.55
N GLY A 494 -5.54 -5.69 20.57
CA GLY A 494 -6.93 -5.99 20.27
C GLY A 494 -7.65 -4.91 19.46
N SER A 495 -6.96 -3.85 19.02
CA SER A 495 -7.53 -2.84 18.13
C SER A 495 -7.58 -3.33 16.68
N LEU A 496 -8.53 -2.80 15.90
CA LEU A 496 -8.57 -2.98 14.45
C LEU A 496 -8.03 -1.72 13.76
N TYR A 497 -7.21 -1.94 12.75
CA TYR A 497 -6.65 -0.92 11.89
C TYR A 497 -7.23 -0.99 10.49
N PHE A 498 -7.50 0.19 9.94
CA PHE A 498 -8.08 0.38 8.62
C PHE A 498 -7.20 1.37 7.85
N VAL A 499 -6.96 1.09 6.58
CA VAL A 499 -6.33 2.05 5.67
C VAL A 499 -7.39 2.90 4.97
N PRO A 500 -7.12 4.19 4.69
CA PRO A 500 -8.09 5.08 4.05
C PRO A 500 -8.23 4.86 2.54
N ALA A 501 -7.28 4.16 1.92
CA ALA A 501 -7.26 3.79 0.50
C ALA A 501 -6.26 2.64 0.27
N GLY A 502 -6.31 2.05 -0.92
CA GLY A 502 -5.39 1.03 -1.43
C GLY A 502 -6.00 -0.37 -1.57
N VAL A 503 -7.17 -0.63 -0.99
CA VAL A 503 -7.83 -1.93 -1.01
C VAL A 503 -8.69 -2.10 -2.27
N LEU A 504 -9.74 -1.28 -2.41
CA LEU A 504 -10.62 -1.27 -3.57
C LEU A 504 -10.42 -0.03 -4.45
N THR A 505 -9.79 1.02 -3.95
CA THR A 505 -9.56 2.31 -4.58
C THR A 505 -8.12 2.76 -4.36
N TYR A 506 -7.46 3.35 -5.35
CA TYR A 506 -6.05 3.74 -5.22
C TYR A 506 -5.88 5.13 -4.57
N ASP A 507 -6.90 5.97 -4.59
CA ASP A 507 -6.91 7.33 -4.03
C ASP A 507 -8.10 7.59 -3.09
N GLY A 508 -8.80 6.53 -2.69
CA GLY A 508 -10.03 6.61 -1.89
C GLY A 508 -11.30 6.78 -2.74
N VAL A 509 -11.21 6.94 -4.06
CA VAL A 509 -12.37 7.12 -4.96
C VAL A 509 -12.30 6.17 -6.16
N HIS A 510 -11.20 6.18 -6.90
CA HIS A 510 -11.06 5.48 -8.17
C HIS A 510 -10.59 4.04 -7.95
N PRO A 511 -11.20 3.04 -8.62
CA PRO A 511 -10.95 1.64 -8.29
C PRO A 511 -9.53 1.16 -8.60
N THR A 512 -8.98 0.32 -7.73
CA THR A 512 -7.82 -0.54 -8.04
C THR A 512 -8.20 -1.62 -9.07
N GLY A 513 -7.25 -2.48 -9.46
CA GLY A 513 -7.58 -3.69 -10.22
C GLY A 513 -8.66 -4.54 -9.54
N ARG A 514 -8.52 -4.78 -8.24
CA ARG A 514 -9.51 -5.52 -7.44
C ARG A 514 -10.86 -4.80 -7.37
N GLY A 515 -10.87 -3.48 -7.22
CA GLY A 515 -12.10 -2.68 -7.26
C GLY A 515 -12.83 -2.79 -8.60
N ASN A 516 -12.10 -2.72 -9.72
CA ASN A 516 -12.68 -2.90 -11.05
C ASN A 516 -13.24 -4.31 -11.26
N GLU A 517 -12.58 -5.35 -10.76
CA GLU A 517 -13.10 -6.72 -10.78
C GLU A 517 -14.42 -6.86 -10.01
N LEU A 518 -14.51 -6.26 -8.82
CA LEU A 518 -15.72 -6.27 -8.01
C LEU A 518 -16.88 -5.56 -8.72
N LEU A 519 -16.63 -4.36 -9.27
CA LEU A 519 -17.61 -3.63 -10.08
C LEU A 519 -18.08 -4.45 -11.27
N ALA A 520 -17.15 -5.02 -12.04
CA ALA A 520 -17.46 -5.79 -13.24
C ALA A 520 -18.37 -6.97 -12.92
N ASN A 521 -18.10 -7.68 -11.83
CA ASN A 521 -18.92 -8.81 -11.38
C ASN A 521 -20.33 -8.38 -10.95
N LEU A 522 -20.45 -7.39 -10.07
CA LEU A 522 -21.74 -6.95 -9.55
C LEU A 522 -22.62 -6.31 -10.64
N ILE A 523 -22.03 -5.50 -11.51
CA ILE A 523 -22.75 -4.85 -12.62
C ILE A 523 -23.17 -5.89 -13.66
N SER A 524 -22.31 -6.87 -13.97
CA SER A 524 -22.67 -7.96 -14.89
C SER A 524 -23.85 -8.79 -14.37
N ASP A 525 -23.88 -9.12 -13.08
CA ASP A 525 -25.05 -9.75 -12.45
C ASP A 525 -26.32 -8.88 -12.55
N GLY A 526 -26.18 -7.57 -12.35
CA GLY A 526 -27.27 -6.61 -12.57
C GLY A 526 -27.82 -6.63 -13.99
N ILE A 527 -26.95 -6.68 -15.00
CA ILE A 527 -27.35 -6.79 -16.41
C ILE A 527 -28.11 -8.10 -16.65
N ILE A 528 -27.62 -9.24 -16.14
CA ILE A 528 -28.31 -10.54 -16.26
C ILE A 528 -29.71 -10.46 -15.65
N ARG A 529 -29.84 -9.94 -14.43
CA ARG A 529 -31.13 -9.80 -13.74
C ARG A 529 -32.09 -8.89 -14.51
N ALA A 530 -31.61 -7.76 -15.04
CA ALA A 530 -32.43 -6.86 -15.84
C ALA A 530 -32.92 -7.52 -17.14
N LEU A 531 -32.08 -8.33 -17.78
CA LEU A 531 -32.46 -9.02 -19.01
C LEU A 531 -33.43 -10.19 -18.79
N ARG A 532 -33.37 -10.81 -17.60
CA ARG A 532 -34.28 -11.90 -17.17
C ARG A 532 -35.57 -11.38 -16.53
N ALA A 533 -35.62 -10.11 -16.15
CA ALA A 533 -36.84 -9.50 -15.61
C ALA A 533 -37.97 -9.52 -16.68
N PRO A 534 -39.20 -9.87 -16.26
CA PRO A 534 -40.35 -10.03 -17.15
C PRO A 534 -40.78 -8.72 -17.84
#